data_AF-A0A6J4QPG7-F1
#
_entry.id   AF-A0A6J4QPG7-F1
#
_cell.length_a   1.000
_cell.length_b   1.000
_cell.length_c   1.000
_cell.angle_alpha   90.00
_cell.angle_beta   90.00
_cell.angle_gamma   90.00
#
_symmetry.space_group_name_H-M   'P 1'
#
loop_
_entity.id
_entity.type
_entity.pdbx_description
1 polymer ?
#
loop_
_entity_poly.entity_id
_entity_poly.type
_entity_poly.pdbx_seq_one_letter_code
_entity_poly.pdbx_strand_id
1 'polypeptide(L)'
;MPGALKRAVGRLFGRPRGRTPEPAPDPAVVSRVGTAIARYAGEHATLIERAERFAAKARRLEEAGTPSESANNRAARAREAVETGLAALRGAFVASDGEEGGEAFDREVGRRLPALKPHGPYT
;
A
#
# COMPACT_ATOMS: atom_id res chain seq x y z
N MET A 1 -30.01 61.50 -8.39
CA MET A 1 -29.12 60.93 -7.35
C MET A 1 -29.64 59.53 -7.01
N PRO A 2 -28.78 58.53 -6.77
CA PRO A 2 -28.45 57.41 -7.66
C PRO A 2 -29.03 56.05 -7.20
N GLY A 3 -29.08 55.05 -8.07
CA GLY A 3 -28.23 53.88 -7.85
C GLY A 3 -28.56 52.72 -8.80
N ALA A 4 -27.54 52.29 -9.54
CA ALA A 4 -27.57 51.39 -10.68
C ALA A 4 -27.29 49.93 -10.30
N LEU A 5 -27.84 49.02 -11.12
CA LEU A 5 -27.27 47.75 -11.59
C LEU A 5 -26.76 46.69 -10.58
N LYS A 6 -27.31 45.46 -10.67
CA LYS A 6 -26.67 44.19 -11.16
C LYS A 6 -27.49 42.98 -10.66
N ARG A 7 -28.19 42.26 -11.56
CA ARG A 7 -27.79 40.95 -12.13
C ARG A 7 -27.27 39.92 -11.11
N ALA A 8 -27.99 38.80 -10.96
CA ALA A 8 -27.41 37.46 -10.94
C ALA A 8 -28.48 36.38 -11.20
N VAL A 9 -28.38 35.77 -12.37
CA VAL A 9 -28.99 34.50 -12.78
C VAL A 9 -27.96 33.40 -12.52
N GLY A 10 -28.41 32.20 -12.15
CA GLY A 10 -27.60 30.96 -12.12
C GLY A 10 -27.68 30.28 -10.76
N ARG A 11 -28.69 29.45 -10.48
CA ARG A 11 -28.83 28.04 -10.87
C ARG A 11 -27.69 27.15 -10.36
N LEU A 12 -28.08 26.16 -9.56
CA LEU A 12 -27.44 24.86 -9.30
C LEU A 12 -25.97 24.90 -8.86
N PHE A 13 -25.68 24.49 -7.63
CA PHE A 13 -24.90 23.28 -7.38
C PHE A 13 -25.17 22.84 -5.93
N GLY A 14 -25.73 21.63 -5.79
CA GLY A 14 -25.88 20.98 -4.51
C GLY A 14 -24.51 20.89 -3.84
N ARG A 15 -24.42 21.44 -2.64
CA ARG A 15 -23.25 21.25 -1.78
C ARG A 15 -23.23 19.76 -1.41
N PRO A 16 -22.24 18.96 -1.83
CA PRO A 16 -22.08 17.67 -1.23
C PRO A 16 -21.82 17.94 0.25
N ARG A 17 -22.62 17.29 1.11
CA ARG A 17 -22.30 17.18 2.54
C ARG A 17 -20.82 16.86 2.63
N GLY A 18 -20.11 17.66 3.42
CA GLY A 18 -18.68 17.48 3.62
C GLY A 18 -18.41 16.02 3.86
N ARG A 19 -17.54 15.45 3.03
CA ARG A 19 -16.77 14.27 3.42
C ARG A 19 -16.05 14.71 4.66
N THR A 20 -16.61 14.39 5.83
CA THR A 20 -15.86 14.44 7.08
C THR A 20 -14.60 13.64 6.76
N PRO A 21 -13.40 14.23 6.84
CA PRO A 21 -12.20 13.42 6.74
C PRO A 21 -12.40 12.29 7.74
N GLU A 22 -12.33 11.05 7.27
CA GLU A 22 -12.37 9.91 8.20
C GLU A 22 -11.38 10.22 9.31
N PRO A 23 -11.79 10.07 10.58
CA PRO A 23 -10.90 10.32 11.68
C PRO A 23 -9.62 9.56 11.41
N ALA A 24 -8.48 10.26 11.53
CA ALA A 24 -7.20 9.61 11.34
C ALA A 24 -7.14 8.40 12.26
N PRO A 25 -6.60 7.25 11.78
CA PRO A 25 -6.56 6.04 12.57
C PRO A 25 -5.86 6.29 13.91
N ASP A 26 -6.33 5.62 14.95
CA ASP A 26 -5.82 5.73 16.31
C ASP A 26 -4.27 5.61 16.29
N PRO A 27 -3.54 6.62 16.79
CA PRO A 27 -2.08 6.59 16.81
C PRO A 27 -1.52 5.38 17.55
N ALA A 28 -2.24 4.80 18.52
CA ALA A 28 -1.86 3.56 19.19
C ALA A 28 -1.95 2.35 18.24
N VAL A 29 -2.98 2.26 17.39
CA VAL A 29 -3.09 1.23 16.35
C VAL A 29 -1.95 1.38 15.35
N VAL A 30 -1.71 2.59 14.83
CA VAL A 30 -0.61 2.87 13.91
C VAL A 30 0.75 2.49 14.51
N SER A 31 0.98 2.81 15.78
CA SER A 31 2.22 2.45 16.47
C SER A 31 2.37 0.92 16.60
N ARG A 32 1.31 0.20 17.00
CA ARG A 32 1.34 -1.26 17.15
C ARG A 32 1.56 -1.96 15.81
N VAL A 33 0.80 -1.59 14.79
CA VAL A 33 0.99 -2.03 13.40
C VAL A 33 2.43 -1.80 12.96
N GLY A 34 2.95 -0.62 13.25
CA GLY A 34 4.29 -0.27 12.84
C GLY A 34 5.39 -1.12 13.48
N THR A 35 5.29 -1.37 14.78
CA THR A 35 6.19 -2.27 15.49
C THR A 35 6.08 -3.70 14.97
N ALA A 36 4.86 -4.18 14.70
CA ALA A 36 4.65 -5.52 14.18
C ALA A 36 5.25 -5.72 12.79
N ILE A 37 5.10 -4.75 11.88
CA ILE A 37 5.71 -4.79 10.56
C ILE A 37 7.25 -4.74 10.65
N ALA A 38 7.80 -3.87 11.50
CA ALA A 38 9.24 -3.79 11.70
C ALA A 38 9.82 -5.11 12.24
N ARG A 39 9.11 -5.73 13.19
CA ARG A 39 9.47 -7.04 13.72
C ARG A 39 9.39 -8.14 12.66
N TYR A 40 8.29 -8.21 11.92
CA TYR A 40 8.13 -9.15 10.81
C TYR A 40 9.27 -8.99 9.79
N ALA A 41 9.58 -7.76 9.38
CA ALA A 41 10.67 -7.49 8.45
C ALA A 41 12.04 -7.93 9.00
N GLY A 42 12.30 -7.73 10.30
CA GLY A 42 13.52 -8.20 10.95
C GLY A 42 13.61 -9.73 11.02
N GLU A 43 12.54 -10.40 11.44
CA GLU A 43 12.48 -11.87 11.55
C GLU A 43 12.56 -12.55 10.17
N HIS A 44 12.05 -11.90 9.12
CA HIS A 44 11.99 -12.41 7.75
C HIS A 44 12.98 -11.73 6.79
N ALA A 45 13.99 -11.02 7.29
CA ALA A 45 14.92 -10.23 6.47
C ALA A 45 15.54 -11.05 5.33
N THR A 46 16.06 -12.24 5.64
CA THR A 46 16.67 -13.14 4.64
C THR A 46 15.69 -13.55 3.53
N LEU A 47 14.41 -13.72 3.86
CA LEU A 47 13.37 -14.07 2.87
C LEU A 47 13.08 -12.88 1.96
N ILE A 48 12.95 -11.68 2.54
CA ILE A 48 12.70 -10.44 1.81
C ILE A 48 13.88 -10.13 0.88
N GLU A 49 15.12 -10.17 1.38
CA GLU A 49 16.33 -9.97 0.56
C GLU A 49 16.42 -10.99 -0.58
N ARG A 50 16.02 -12.23 -0.33
CA ARG A 50 16.00 -13.27 -1.38
C ARG A 50 14.94 -12.96 -2.45
N ALA A 51 13.76 -12.50 -2.06
CA ALA A 51 12.72 -12.08 -2.98
C ALA A 51 13.20 -10.90 -3.85
N GLU A 52 13.81 -9.89 -3.24
CA GLU A 52 14.39 -8.74 -3.94
C GLU A 52 15.49 -9.15 -4.92
N ARG A 53 16.41 -10.05 -4.51
CA ARG A 53 17.46 -10.54 -5.40
C ARG A 53 16.91 -11.30 -6.61
N PHE A 54 15.86 -12.11 -6.42
CA PHE A 54 15.23 -12.80 -7.55
C PHE A 54 14.50 -11.83 -8.47
N ALA A 55 13.78 -10.85 -7.93
CA ALA A 55 13.14 -9.80 -8.72
C ALA A 55 14.17 -9.00 -9.52
N ALA A 56 15.27 -8.58 -8.89
CA ALA A 56 16.37 -7.87 -9.55
C ALA A 56 17.06 -8.72 -10.63
N LYS A 57 17.15 -10.04 -10.43
CA LYS A 57 17.68 -10.95 -11.46
C LYS A 57 16.72 -11.08 -12.64
N ALA A 58 15.43 -11.26 -12.38
CA ALA A 58 14.41 -11.38 -13.42
C ALA A 58 14.36 -10.12 -14.28
N ARG A 59 14.32 -8.95 -13.64
CA ARG A 59 14.36 -7.64 -14.31
C ARG A 59 15.62 -7.45 -15.16
N ARG A 60 16.81 -7.78 -14.65
CA ARG A 60 18.05 -7.68 -15.43
C ARG A 60 18.03 -8.55 -16.70
N LEU A 61 17.42 -9.73 -16.62
CA LEU A 61 17.29 -10.63 -17.76
C LEU A 61 16.32 -10.07 -18.81
N GLU A 62 15.23 -9.45 -18.36
CA GLU A 62 14.27 -8.76 -19.22
C GLU A 62 14.90 -7.53 -19.91
N GLU A 63 15.60 -6.68 -19.15
CA GLU A 63 16.32 -5.50 -19.68
C GLU A 63 17.43 -5.89 -20.67
N ALA A 64 18.02 -7.09 -20.51
CA ALA A 64 19.01 -7.65 -21.45
C ALA A 64 18.38 -8.28 -22.71
N GLY A 65 17.05 -8.25 -22.86
CA GLY A 65 16.33 -8.87 -23.99
C GLY A 65 16.27 -10.40 -23.92
N THR A 66 16.56 -10.99 -22.77
CA THR A 66 16.55 -12.44 -22.53
C THR A 66 15.64 -12.81 -21.35
N PRO A 67 14.32 -12.50 -21.42
CA PRO A 67 13.41 -12.77 -20.32
C PRO A 67 13.41 -14.26 -19.96
N SER A 68 13.39 -14.55 -18.66
CA SER A 68 13.44 -15.93 -18.15
C SER A 68 12.24 -16.22 -17.26
N GLU A 69 11.36 -17.09 -17.74
CA GLU A 69 10.20 -17.57 -16.98
C GLU A 69 10.62 -18.20 -15.64
N SER A 70 11.70 -18.99 -15.63
CA SER A 70 12.25 -19.57 -14.39
C SER A 70 12.72 -18.51 -13.38
N ALA A 71 13.26 -17.38 -13.85
CA ALA A 71 13.64 -16.28 -12.96
C ALA A 71 12.39 -15.56 -12.42
N ASN A 72 11.41 -15.31 -13.28
CA ASN A 72 10.13 -14.71 -12.91
C ASN A 72 9.37 -15.59 -11.89
N ASN A 73 9.26 -16.88 -12.13
CA ASN A 73 8.58 -17.82 -11.24
C ASN A 73 9.25 -17.89 -9.86
N ARG A 74 10.59 -17.82 -9.80
CA ARG A 74 11.32 -17.76 -8.53
C ARG A 74 11.08 -16.45 -7.78
N ALA A 75 11.05 -15.33 -8.50
CA ALA A 75 10.72 -14.03 -7.90
C ALA A 75 9.29 -14.02 -7.36
N ALA A 76 8.32 -14.52 -8.15
CA ALA A 76 6.92 -14.62 -7.76
C ALA A 76 6.73 -15.49 -6.51
N ARG A 77 7.31 -16.70 -6.46
CA ARG A 77 7.21 -17.57 -5.28
C ARG A 77 7.83 -16.97 -4.02
N ALA A 78 8.98 -16.30 -4.15
CA ALA A 78 9.62 -15.67 -3.01
C ALA A 78 8.80 -14.49 -2.47
N ARG A 79 8.19 -13.73 -3.39
CA ARG A 79 7.26 -12.65 -3.05
C ARG A 79 5.98 -13.17 -2.39
N GLU A 80 5.37 -14.20 -2.95
CA GLU A 80 4.17 -14.85 -2.40
C GLU A 80 4.37 -15.33 -0.96
N ALA A 81 5.55 -15.85 -0.63
CA ALA A 81 5.87 -16.27 0.73
C ALA A 81 5.89 -15.10 1.73
N VAL A 82 6.39 -13.94 1.31
CA VAL A 82 6.36 -12.70 2.11
C VAL A 82 4.93 -12.17 2.23
N GLU A 83 4.21 -12.11 1.10
CA GLU A 83 2.82 -11.62 1.06
C GLU A 83 1.88 -12.48 1.92
N THR A 84 2.08 -13.80 1.94
CA THR A 84 1.31 -14.72 2.80
C THR A 84 1.49 -14.39 4.28
N GLY A 85 2.74 -14.13 4.71
CA GLY A 85 3.01 -13.75 6.10
C GLY A 85 2.41 -12.39 6.47
N LEU A 86 2.49 -11.41 5.56
CA LEU A 86 1.86 -10.10 5.75
C LEU A 86 0.34 -10.19 5.77
N ALA A 87 -0.27 -11.04 4.95
CA ALA A 87 -1.71 -11.25 4.94
C ALA A 87 -2.22 -11.84 6.26
N ALA A 88 -1.48 -12.78 6.85
CA ALA A 88 -1.79 -13.31 8.18
C ALA A 88 -1.71 -12.21 9.25
N LEU A 89 -0.68 -11.36 9.19
CA LEU A 89 -0.51 -10.24 10.12
C LEU A 89 -1.63 -9.19 9.96
N ARG A 90 -2.01 -8.86 8.73
CA ARG A 90 -3.17 -8.00 8.43
C ARG A 90 -4.44 -8.58 9.04
N GLY A 91 -4.68 -9.88 8.86
CA GLY A 91 -5.84 -10.57 9.43
C GLY A 91 -5.91 -10.46 10.95
N ALA A 92 -4.78 -10.52 11.65
CA ALA A 92 -4.72 -10.34 13.10
C ALA A 92 -5.12 -8.91 13.54
N PHE A 93 -4.70 -7.88 12.80
CA PHE A 93 -5.10 -6.50 13.06
C PHE A 93 -6.56 -6.24 12.72
N VAL A 94 -7.08 -6.81 11.63
CA VAL A 94 -8.52 -6.73 11.30
C VAL A 94 -9.36 -7.40 12.38
N ALA A 95 -8.92 -8.55 12.90
CA ALA A 95 -9.61 -9.26 13.97
C ALA A 95 -9.61 -8.49 15.31
N SER A 96 -8.56 -7.71 15.58
CA SER A 96 -8.38 -7.03 16.87
C SER A 96 -8.92 -5.60 16.89
N ASP A 97 -8.69 -4.85 15.81
CA ASP A 97 -8.93 -3.41 15.70
C ASP A 97 -9.90 -3.08 14.54
N GLY A 98 -10.54 -4.09 13.93
CA GLY A 98 -11.49 -3.92 12.83
C GLY A 98 -10.83 -3.43 11.53
N GLU A 99 -11.65 -2.91 10.61
CA GLU A 99 -11.16 -2.37 9.32
C GLU A 99 -10.09 -1.28 9.50
N GLU A 100 -10.18 -0.49 10.57
CA GLU A 100 -9.18 0.53 10.91
C GLU A 100 -7.78 -0.09 11.09
N GLY A 101 -7.68 -1.24 11.76
CA GLY A 101 -6.43 -1.99 11.89
C GLY A 101 -5.90 -2.48 10.53
N GLY A 102 -6.79 -2.94 9.65
CA GLY A 102 -6.45 -3.34 8.29
C GLY A 102 -5.93 -2.18 7.44
N GLU A 103 -6.60 -1.02 7.46
CA GLU A 103 -6.20 0.16 6.71
C GLU A 103 -4.88 0.76 7.23
N ALA A 104 -4.71 0.83 8.56
CA ALA A 104 -3.46 1.25 9.17
C ALA A 104 -2.31 0.32 8.75
N PHE A 105 -2.57 -1.00 8.71
CA PHE A 105 -1.62 -2.00 8.23
C PHE A 105 -1.22 -1.78 6.77
N ASP A 106 -2.19 -1.66 5.86
CA ASP A 106 -1.94 -1.49 4.44
C ASP A 106 -1.15 -0.20 4.15
N ARG A 107 -1.48 0.89 4.84
CA ARG A 107 -0.76 2.17 4.75
C ARG A 107 0.70 2.01 5.20
N GLU A 108 0.92 1.29 6.30
CA GLU A 108 2.23 1.16 6.91
C GLU A 108 3.14 0.19 6.13
N VAL A 109 2.60 -0.91 5.60
CA VAL A 109 3.31 -1.78 4.64
C VAL A 109 3.72 -0.97 3.42
N GLY A 110 2.81 -0.15 2.88
CA GLY A 110 3.10 0.69 1.72
C GLY A 110 4.17 1.76 1.95
N ARG A 111 4.43 2.14 3.22
CA ARG A 111 5.48 3.08 3.62
C ARG A 111 6.82 2.38 3.85
N ARG A 112 6.82 1.24 4.56
CA ARG A 112 8.05 0.57 5.02
C ARG A 112 8.58 -0.48 4.06
N LEU A 113 7.72 -1.10 3.26
CA LEU A 113 8.08 -2.16 2.33
C LEU A 113 7.63 -1.80 0.90
N PRO A 114 8.16 -0.69 0.32
CA PRO A 114 7.73 -0.24 -1.00
C PRO A 114 8.04 -1.26 -2.11
N ALA A 115 9.07 -2.09 -1.94
CA ALA A 115 9.43 -3.17 -2.87
C ALA A 115 8.34 -4.26 -3.02
N LEU A 116 7.43 -4.35 -2.05
CA LEU A 116 6.29 -5.26 -2.10
C LEU A 116 5.06 -4.64 -2.75
N LYS A 117 5.07 -3.34 -3.09
CA LYS A 117 4.03 -2.83 -3.99
C LYS A 117 4.16 -3.56 -5.33
N PRO A 118 3.04 -3.91 -5.98
CA PRO A 118 3.12 -4.31 -7.37
C PRO A 118 3.79 -3.17 -8.12
N HIS A 119 4.95 -3.42 -8.73
CA HIS A 119 5.43 -2.55 -9.78
C HIS A 119 4.37 -2.71 -10.88
N GLY A 120 3.49 -1.70 -10.99
CA GLY A 120 2.48 -1.67 -12.04
C GLY A 120 3.16 -1.95 -13.39
N PRO A 121 2.46 -2.57 -14.35
CA PRO A 121 3.04 -2.84 -15.65
C PRO A 121 3.55 -1.51 -16.21
N TYR A 122 4.85 -1.45 -16.52
CA TYR A 122 5.35 -0.41 -17.40
C TYR A 122 4.70 -0.65 -18.76
N THR A 123 3.62 0.08 -19.02
CA THR A 123 3.01 0.27 -20.36
C THR A 123 2.95 1.75 -20.62
#